data_AF-A0AAD9R8P5-F1
#
_entry.id   AF-A0AAD9R8P5-F1
#
_cell.length_a   1.000
_cell.length_b   1.000
_cell.length_c   1.000
_cell.angle_alpha   90.00
_cell.angle_beta   90.00
_cell.angle_gamma   90.00
#
_symmetry.space_group_name_H-M   'P 1'
#
loop_
_entity.id
_entity.type
_entity.pdbx_description
1 polymer ?
#
loop_
_entity_poly.entity_id
_entity_poly.type
_entity_poly.pdbx_seq_one_letter_code
_entity_poly.pdbx_strand_id
1 'polypeptide(L)'
;MIKNQGLTKGIKYFSNYHKDTPTPWFKDKLLNRELIVMVCRARSNHINLNESLHKIKVVPDKRCECGHYSQDLNHVLWQCQKLDVQRSFMIRELCNIKEYPPYNVECYLAQPNLVIMQMIYKFLTACDIKI
;
A
#
# COMPACT_ATOMS: atom_id res chain seq x y z
N MET A 1 -6.14 -7.75 26.09
CA MET A 1 -5.77 -8.51 24.87
C MET A 1 -5.67 -7.55 23.68
N ILE A 2 -4.65 -7.68 22.82
CA ILE A 2 -4.39 -6.76 21.70
C ILE A 2 -5.61 -6.62 20.76
N LYS A 3 -6.38 -7.70 20.55
CA LYS A 3 -7.61 -7.68 19.73
C LYS A 3 -8.65 -6.65 20.21
N ASN A 4 -8.82 -6.47 21.51
CA ASN A 4 -9.78 -5.49 22.05
C ASN A 4 -9.32 -4.04 21.78
N GLN A 5 -8.01 -3.80 21.74
CA GLN A 5 -7.49 -2.50 21.31
C GLN A 5 -7.67 -2.30 19.80
N GLY A 6 -7.58 -3.38 19.01
CA GLY A 6 -7.84 -3.40 17.57
C GLY A 6 -9.23 -2.92 17.14
N LEU A 7 -10.22 -2.97 18.04
CA LEU A 7 -11.58 -2.47 17.79
C LEU A 7 -11.66 -0.94 17.74
N THR A 8 -10.70 -0.25 18.34
CA THR A 8 -10.67 1.21 18.42
C THR A 8 -9.46 1.81 17.73
N LYS A 9 -8.36 1.06 17.61
CA LYS A 9 -7.10 1.48 17.01
C LYS A 9 -6.67 0.50 15.93
N GLY A 10 -6.16 1.00 14.81
CA GLY A 10 -5.70 0.15 13.72
C GLY A 10 -6.83 -0.70 13.11
N ILE A 11 -8.08 -0.23 13.16
CA ILE A 11 -9.27 -0.96 12.72
C ILE A 11 -9.06 -1.56 11.32
N LYS A 12 -8.55 -0.77 10.36
CA LYS A 12 -8.24 -1.23 8.99
C LYS A 12 -7.23 -2.38 8.96
N TYR A 13 -6.21 -2.35 9.82
CA TYR A 13 -5.23 -3.44 9.91
C TYR A 13 -5.88 -4.71 10.46
N PHE A 14 -6.62 -4.58 11.57
CA PHE A 14 -7.26 -5.71 12.22
C PHE A 14 -8.38 -6.33 11.38
N SER A 15 -9.12 -5.52 10.61
CA SER A 15 -10.16 -6.02 9.70
C SER A 15 -9.59 -6.75 8.49
N ASN A 16 -8.47 -6.29 7.93
CA ASN A 16 -8.02 -6.74 6.61
C ASN A 16 -6.80 -7.67 6.66
N TYR A 17 -5.95 -7.58 7.68
CA TYR A 17 -4.61 -8.22 7.67
C TYR A 17 -4.27 -9.02 8.91
N HIS A 18 -4.91 -8.76 10.05
CA HIS A 18 -4.61 -9.48 11.28
C HIS A 18 -4.96 -10.96 11.15
N LYS A 19 -4.00 -11.81 11.52
CA LYS A 19 -4.16 -13.25 11.65
C LYS A 19 -3.73 -13.64 13.06
N ASP A 20 -4.48 -14.53 13.68
CA ASP A 20 -4.17 -15.02 15.03
C ASP A 20 -3.12 -16.13 14.94
N THR A 21 -1.90 -15.74 14.58
CA THR A 21 -0.74 -16.62 14.46
C THR A 21 0.47 -15.95 15.10
N PRO A 22 1.36 -16.70 15.78
CA PRO A 22 2.60 -16.16 16.30
C PRO A 22 3.63 -15.83 15.20
N THR A 23 3.37 -16.26 13.95
CA THR A 23 4.33 -16.11 12.84
C THR A 23 4.01 -14.90 11.96
N PRO A 24 5.03 -14.09 11.58
CA PRO A 24 4.83 -13.01 10.62
C PRO A 24 4.52 -13.57 9.23
N TRP A 25 3.84 -12.78 8.40
CA TRP A 25 3.41 -13.18 7.04
C TRP A 25 4.59 -13.51 6.08
N PHE A 26 5.80 -13.12 6.45
CA PHE A 26 7.03 -13.31 5.66
C PHE A 26 8.01 -14.33 6.27
N LYS A 27 7.64 -15.06 7.34
CA LYS A 27 8.54 -15.95 8.10
C LYS A 27 9.42 -16.87 7.23
N ASP A 28 8.84 -17.45 6.18
CA ASP A 28 9.51 -18.41 5.29
C ASP A 28 9.66 -17.89 3.86
N LYS A 29 9.64 -16.56 3.68
CA LYS A 29 9.78 -15.93 2.37
C LYS A 29 11.17 -15.32 2.24
N LEU A 30 11.88 -15.64 1.16
CA LEU A 30 13.13 -14.97 0.80
C LEU A 30 12.81 -13.58 0.23
N LEU A 31 12.62 -12.62 1.13
CA LEU A 31 12.19 -11.26 0.83
C LEU A 31 13.26 -10.25 1.21
N ASN A 32 13.43 -9.25 0.35
CA ASN A 32 14.22 -8.08 0.72
C ASN A 32 13.51 -7.31 1.86
N ARG A 33 14.29 -6.85 2.84
CA ARG A 33 13.85 -6.03 3.96
C ARG A 33 13.04 -4.82 3.50
N GLU A 34 13.44 -4.13 2.42
CA GLU A 34 12.68 -2.97 1.92
C GLU A 34 11.24 -3.34 1.52
N LEU A 35 11.04 -4.49 0.88
CA LEU A 35 9.70 -4.98 0.51
C LEU A 35 8.87 -5.32 1.75
N ILE A 36 9.49 -5.97 2.76
CA ILE A 36 8.82 -6.30 4.01
C ILE A 36 8.35 -5.01 4.70
N VAL A 37 9.23 -4.00 4.79
CA VAL A 37 8.90 -2.70 5.38
C VAL A 37 7.78 -2.01 4.60
N MET A 38 7.86 -2.01 3.27
CA MET A 38 6.81 -1.46 2.40
C MET A 38 5.45 -2.05 2.70
N VAL A 39 5.33 -3.37 2.67
CA VAL A 39 4.04 -4.05 2.91
C VAL A 39 3.54 -3.80 4.32
N CYS A 40 4.41 -3.83 5.33
CA CYS A 40 4.00 -3.58 6.72
C CYS A 40 3.52 -2.14 6.93
N ARG A 41 4.20 -1.15 6.33
CA ARG A 41 3.78 0.26 6.37
C ARG A 41 2.50 0.50 5.58
N ALA A 42 2.37 -0.11 4.41
CA ALA A 42 1.15 -0.08 3.60
C ALA A 42 -0.06 -0.61 4.38
N ARG A 43 0.08 -1.80 4.99
CA ARG A 43 -0.97 -2.42 5.82
C ARG A 43 -1.37 -1.58 7.02
N SER A 44 -0.42 -0.83 7.58
CA SER A 44 -0.66 0.06 8.73
C SER A 44 -1.10 1.45 8.30
N ASN A 45 -1.20 1.72 6.99
CA ASN A 45 -1.48 3.03 6.43
C ASN A 45 -0.48 4.11 6.86
N HIS A 46 0.80 3.74 6.96
CA HIS A 46 1.93 4.57 7.38
C HIS A 46 2.89 4.81 6.21
N ILE A 47 2.35 5.20 5.05
CA ILE A 47 3.14 5.62 3.88
C ILE A 47 3.10 7.14 3.80
N ASN A 48 4.10 7.78 3.19
CA ASN A 48 4.15 9.22 2.98
C ASN A 48 3.21 9.68 1.85
N LEU A 49 1.91 9.44 2.03
CA LEU A 49 0.82 10.00 1.23
C LEU A 49 0.02 10.99 2.08
N ASN A 50 -0.60 11.99 1.48
CA ASN A 50 -1.30 13.03 2.22
C ASN A 50 -2.40 12.48 3.14
N GLU A 51 -3.07 11.37 2.78
CA GLU A 51 -4.07 10.74 3.66
C GLU A 51 -3.47 10.24 4.98
N SER A 52 -2.26 9.68 4.95
CA SER A 52 -1.52 9.24 6.14
C SER A 52 -0.90 10.42 6.90
N LEU A 53 -0.25 11.34 6.19
CA LEU A 53 0.38 12.53 6.78
C LEU A 53 -0.64 13.45 7.46
N HIS A 54 -1.85 13.56 6.91
CA HIS A 54 -2.92 14.35 7.50
C HIS A 54 -3.44 13.74 8.81
N LYS A 55 -3.56 12.40 8.90
CA LYS A 55 -3.96 11.71 10.13
C LYS A 55 -3.02 12.01 11.30
N ILE A 56 -1.73 12.19 11.02
CA ILE A 56 -0.70 12.56 12.01
C ILE A 56 -0.43 14.07 12.06
N LYS A 57 -1.27 14.90 11.42
CA LYS A 57 -1.20 16.37 11.44
C LYS A 57 0.11 16.96 10.89
N VAL A 58 0.79 16.25 10.00
CA VAL A 58 1.99 16.76 9.29
C VAL A 58 1.59 17.66 8.12
N VAL A 59 0.48 17.38 7.47
CA VAL A 59 -0.09 18.21 6.39
C VAL A 59 -1.51 18.66 6.73
N PRO A 60 -1.93 19.87 6.32
CA PRO A 60 -3.23 20.42 6.68
C PRO A 60 -4.41 19.76 5.94
N ASP A 61 -4.18 19.20 4.75
CA ASP A 61 -5.19 18.56 3.93
C ASP A 61 -4.68 17.22 3.37
N LYS A 62 -5.58 16.23 3.31
CA LYS A 62 -5.33 14.91 2.74
C LYS A 62 -5.47 14.86 1.22
N ARG A 63 -6.02 15.90 0.59
CA ARG A 63 -6.27 15.94 -0.86
C ARG A 63 -5.01 15.68 -1.67
N CYS A 64 -5.19 15.02 -2.81
CA CYS A 64 -4.14 14.88 -3.80
C CYS A 64 -4.03 16.18 -4.62
N GLU A 65 -2.82 16.52 -5.05
CA GLU A 65 -2.60 17.68 -5.91
C GLU A 65 -3.24 17.55 -7.30
N CYS A 66 -3.65 16.35 -7.70
CA CYS A 66 -4.44 16.14 -8.91
C CYS A 66 -5.93 16.54 -8.72
N GLY A 67 -6.31 17.07 -7.55
CA GLY A 67 -7.68 17.46 -7.20
C GLY A 67 -8.53 16.36 -6.57
N HIS A 68 -8.00 15.14 -6.41
CA HIS A 68 -8.74 14.06 -5.76
C HIS A 68 -8.89 14.29 -4.25
N TYR A 69 -10.02 13.88 -3.68
CA TYR A 69 -10.41 14.22 -2.30
C TYR A 69 -9.47 13.64 -1.22
N SER A 70 -8.66 12.63 -1.55
CA SER A 70 -7.76 11.95 -0.61
C SER A 70 -6.62 11.25 -1.34
N GLN A 71 -5.37 11.61 -1.09
CA GLN A 71 -4.22 10.90 -1.65
C GLN A 71 -3.94 9.65 -0.81
N ASP A 72 -4.56 8.52 -1.18
CA ASP A 72 -4.29 7.21 -0.60
C ASP A 72 -3.65 6.24 -1.61
N LEU A 73 -3.29 5.03 -1.18
CA LEU A 73 -2.64 4.04 -2.02
C LEU A 73 -3.48 3.61 -3.23
N ASN A 74 -4.80 3.44 -3.07
CA ASN A 74 -5.67 3.04 -4.18
C ASN A 74 -5.71 4.15 -5.23
N HIS A 75 -5.86 5.39 -4.80
CA HIS A 75 -5.82 6.54 -5.68
C HIS A 75 -4.48 6.63 -6.42
N VAL A 76 -3.37 6.55 -5.70
CA VAL A 76 -2.02 6.66 -6.26
C VAL A 76 -1.73 5.55 -7.26
N LEU A 77 -2.00 4.29 -6.91
CA LEU A 77 -1.72 3.14 -7.75
C LEU A 77 -2.60 3.10 -8.99
N TRP A 78 -3.87 3.52 -8.90
CA TRP A 78 -4.87 3.19 -9.92
C TRP A 78 -5.52 4.38 -10.62
N GLN A 79 -5.51 5.59 -10.04
CA GLN A 79 -6.38 6.69 -10.48
C GLN A 79 -5.69 8.06 -10.62
N CYS A 80 -4.55 8.27 -9.97
CA CYS A 80 -3.87 9.56 -9.94
C CYS A 80 -3.31 9.95 -11.31
N GLN A 81 -3.94 10.89 -11.99
CA GLN A 81 -3.55 11.34 -13.33
C GLN A 81 -2.10 11.85 -13.41
N LYS A 82 -1.58 12.41 -12.30
CA LYS A 82 -0.18 12.87 -12.22
C LYS A 82 0.85 11.73 -12.31
N LEU A 83 0.43 10.49 -12.09
CA LEU A 83 1.29 9.30 -12.04
C LEU A 83 1.02 8.33 -13.19
N ASP A 84 0.30 8.77 -14.23
CA ASP A 84 -0.12 7.90 -15.34
C ASP A 84 1.07 7.31 -16.10
N VAL A 85 2.16 8.08 -16.27
CA VAL A 85 3.37 7.61 -16.95
C VAL A 85 3.96 6.41 -16.20
N GLN A 86 4.28 6.56 -14.92
CA GLN A 86 4.82 5.48 -14.08
C GLN A 86 3.84 4.31 -13.97
N ARG A 87 2.53 4.60 -13.85
CA ARG A 87 1.49 3.57 -13.75
C ARG A 87 1.41 2.75 -15.02
N SER A 88 1.53 3.36 -16.20
CA SER A 88 1.44 2.64 -17.47
C SER A 88 2.51 1.55 -17.59
N PHE A 89 3.73 1.81 -17.12
CA PHE A 89 4.80 0.82 -17.05
C PHE A 89 4.45 -0.32 -16.08
N MET A 90 3.99 0.02 -14.86
CA MET A 90 3.59 -0.97 -13.86
C MET A 90 2.42 -1.84 -14.36
N ILE A 91 1.39 -1.24 -14.97
CA ILE A 91 0.23 -1.97 -15.52
C ILE A 91 0.68 -2.93 -16.63
N ARG A 92 1.58 -2.50 -17.51
CA ARG A 92 2.13 -3.37 -18.55
C ARG A 92 2.85 -4.58 -17.94
N GLU A 93 3.64 -4.39 -16.89
CA GLU A 93 4.30 -5.48 -16.18
C GLU A 93 3.30 -6.44 -15.51
N LEU A 94 2.23 -5.91 -14.90
CA LEU A 94 1.14 -6.72 -14.31
C LEU A 94 0.38 -7.54 -15.38
N CYS A 95 0.04 -6.92 -16.50
CA CYS A 95 -0.65 -7.60 -17.60
C CYS A 95 0.17 -8.77 -18.17
N ASN A 96 1.50 -8.66 -18.18
CA ASN A 96 2.39 -9.75 -18.64
C ASN A 96 2.30 -11.01 -17.75
N ILE A 97 1.93 -10.85 -16.47
CA ILE A 97 1.72 -11.96 -15.55
C ILE A 97 0.23 -12.33 -15.40
N LYS A 98 -0.62 -11.85 -16.31
CA LYS A 98 -2.09 -12.07 -16.33
C LYS A 98 -2.83 -11.45 -15.14
N GLU A 99 -2.29 -10.38 -14.57
CA GLU A 99 -2.97 -9.53 -13.60
C GLU A 99 -3.57 -8.33 -14.36
N TYR A 100 -4.87 -8.06 -14.18
CA TYR A 100 -5.60 -7.04 -14.94
C TYR A 100 -6.20 -5.98 -14.00
N PRO A 101 -5.37 -5.08 -13.42
CA PRO A 101 -5.83 -3.99 -12.54
C PRO A 101 -6.77 -3.00 -13.29
N PRO A 102 -7.54 -2.17 -12.57
CA PRO A 102 -7.41 -1.85 -11.16
C PRO A 102 -8.05 -2.89 -10.23
N TYR A 103 -7.34 -3.23 -9.16
CA TYR A 103 -7.89 -3.95 -8.02
C TYR A 103 -7.77 -3.13 -6.76
N ASN A 104 -8.56 -3.46 -5.76
CA ASN A 104 -8.39 -2.91 -4.43
C ASN A 104 -7.01 -3.33 -3.88
N VAL A 105 -6.16 -2.36 -3.50
CA VAL A 105 -4.77 -2.62 -3.05
C VAL A 105 -4.75 -3.49 -1.79
N GLU A 106 -5.78 -3.41 -0.96
CA GLU A 106 -5.91 -4.25 0.23
C GLU A 106 -5.88 -5.75 -0.13
N CYS A 107 -6.39 -6.16 -1.29
CA CYS A 107 -6.32 -7.56 -1.76
C CYS A 107 -4.87 -8.02 -1.94
N TYR A 108 -4.05 -7.21 -2.61
CA TYR A 108 -2.63 -7.48 -2.80
C TYR A 108 -1.84 -7.44 -1.49
N LEU A 109 -2.22 -6.53 -0.58
CA LEU A 109 -1.59 -6.43 0.73
C LEU A 109 -2.01 -7.57 1.66
N ALA A 110 -3.23 -8.11 1.57
CA ALA A 110 -3.69 -9.20 2.43
C ALA A 110 -2.96 -10.52 2.12
N GLN A 111 -2.71 -10.78 0.83
CA GLN A 111 -1.96 -11.94 0.36
C GLN A 111 -0.81 -11.53 -0.57
N PRO A 112 0.33 -11.07 -0.02
CA PRO A 112 1.41 -10.51 -0.82
C PRO A 112 2.05 -11.56 -1.73
N ASN A 113 1.89 -11.36 -3.04
CA ASN A 113 2.68 -12.01 -4.09
C ASN A 113 3.98 -11.22 -4.32
N LEU A 114 5.12 -11.90 -4.29
CA LEU A 114 6.43 -11.23 -4.31
C LEU A 114 6.68 -10.41 -5.58
N VAL A 115 6.26 -10.94 -6.73
CA VAL A 115 6.44 -10.28 -8.02
C VAL A 115 5.61 -9.00 -8.08
N ILE A 116 4.34 -9.08 -7.66
CA ILE A 116 3.44 -7.92 -7.61
C ILE A 116 3.94 -6.87 -6.61
N MET A 117 4.38 -7.30 -5.42
CA MET A 117 4.93 -6.38 -4.42
C MET A 117 6.19 -5.66 -4.91
N GLN A 118 7.03 -6.33 -5.70
CA GLN A 118 8.19 -5.72 -6.34
C GLN A 118 7.78 -4.68 -7.38
N MET A 119 6.78 -4.97 -8.20
CA MET A 119 6.25 -4.01 -9.19
C MET A 119 5.67 -2.77 -8.49
N ILE A 120 4.89 -2.96 -7.43
CA ILE A 120 4.34 -1.86 -6.61
C ILE A 120 5.47 -1.04 -5.97
N TYR A 121 6.47 -1.71 -5.39
CA TYR A 121 7.62 -1.04 -4.77
C TYR A 121 8.40 -0.19 -5.78
N LYS A 122 8.67 -0.73 -6.97
CA LYS A 122 9.33 0.00 -8.07
C LYS A 122 8.50 1.22 -8.49
N PHE A 123 7.19 1.06 -8.64
CA PHE A 123 6.29 2.17 -8.97
C PHE A 123 6.33 3.28 -7.91
N LEU A 124 6.19 2.94 -6.63
CA LEU A 124 6.22 3.93 -5.54
C LEU A 124 7.56 4.68 -5.50
N THR A 125 8.66 3.95 -5.69
CA THR A 125 10.01 4.54 -5.75
C THR A 125 10.16 5.47 -6.96
N ALA A 126 9.65 5.08 -8.13
CA ALA A 126 9.68 5.92 -9.34
C ALA A 126 8.78 7.16 -9.26
N CYS A 127 7.88 7.22 -8.27
CA CYS A 127 7.03 8.38 -7.97
C CYS A 127 7.58 9.22 -6.80
N ASP A 128 8.80 8.93 -6.32
CA ASP A 128 9.41 9.55 -5.14
C ASP A 128 8.58 9.42 -3.85
N ILE A 129 7.69 8.43 -3.79
CA ILE A 129 6.88 8.14 -2.61
C ILE A 129 7.73 7.35 -1.63
N LYS A 130 8.19 8.04 -0.60
CA LYS A 130 8.98 7.44 0.47
C LYS A 130 8.13 6.45 1.26
N ILE A 131 8.69 5.25 1.41
CA ILE A 131 8.11 4.14 2.17
C ILE A 131 8.52 4.23 3.62
#